data_AF-A0A1W9X0K6-F1
#
_entry.id   AF-A0A1W9X0K6-F1
#
_cell.length_a   1.000
_cell.length_b   1.000
_cell.length_c   1.000
_cell.angle_alpha   90.00
_cell.angle_beta   90.00
_cell.angle_gamma   90.00
#
_symmetry.space_group_name_H-M   'P 1'
#
loop_
_entity.id
_entity.type
_entity.pdbx_description
1 polymer ?
#
loop_
_entity_poly.entity_id
_entity_poly.type
_entity_poly.pdbx_seq_one_letter_code
_entity_poly.pdbx_strand_id
1 'polypeptide(L)'
;MNLSKQIIHKQVEHLVKENHVHDEIKDNGKARSKAYVQLCVQTVLEMDRESACVVDGGCDFKIDAIHYSDPTTGDFTVSIFQGKYTSNLDKDGNFRETDIISIISSIRNLFGELTAYDIHDTLIEKLNEINSYIEEGQIPTVRVYLCNNGLKWIEKAQSYIDDF
;
A
#
# COMPACT_ATOMS: atom_id res chain seq x y z
N MET A 1 18.22 11.78 -16.62
CA MET A 1 16.80 12.08 -16.30
C MET A 1 15.94 10.93 -16.79
N ASN A 2 15.24 10.24 -15.89
CA ASN A 2 14.49 9.02 -16.20
C ASN A 2 13.05 9.37 -16.64
N LEU A 3 12.68 9.03 -17.88
CA LEU A 3 11.36 9.34 -18.47
C LEU A 3 10.21 8.72 -17.65
N SER A 4 10.38 7.48 -17.17
CA SER A 4 9.35 6.79 -16.38
C SER A 4 9.04 7.53 -15.09
N LYS A 5 10.08 8.04 -14.39
CA LYS A 5 9.89 8.85 -13.18
C LYS A 5 9.08 10.12 -13.48
N GLN A 6 9.27 10.75 -14.63
CA GLN A 6 8.52 11.95 -15.01
C GLN A 6 7.06 11.66 -15.32
N ILE A 7 6.78 10.54 -15.99
CA ILE A 7 5.40 10.13 -16.30
C ILE A 7 4.64 9.86 -15.01
N ILE A 8 5.21 9.05 -14.11
CA ILE A 8 4.64 8.76 -12.80
C ILE A 8 4.41 10.06 -12.02
N HIS A 9 5.41 10.94 -11.97
CA HIS A 9 5.29 12.22 -11.27
C HIS A 9 4.13 13.06 -11.80
N LYS A 10 3.98 13.18 -13.12
CA LYS A 10 2.86 13.94 -13.72
C LYS A 10 1.50 13.34 -13.37
N GLN A 11 1.39 12.01 -13.35
CA GLN A 11 0.15 11.32 -12.96
C GLN A 11 -0.18 11.56 -11.48
N VAL A 12 0.83 11.53 -10.60
CA VAL A 12 0.66 11.87 -9.18
C VAL A 12 0.18 13.30 -9.03
N GLU A 13 0.81 14.29 -9.67
CA GLU A 13 0.37 15.69 -9.60
C GLU A 13 -1.04 15.89 -10.15
N HIS A 14 -1.46 15.10 -11.15
CA HIS A 14 -2.83 15.14 -11.65
C HIS A 14 -3.82 14.62 -10.61
N LEU A 15 -3.55 13.46 -10.00
CA LEU A 15 -4.38 12.88 -8.94
C LEU A 15 -4.46 13.77 -7.69
N VAL A 16 -3.36 14.45 -7.33
CA VAL A 16 -3.37 15.42 -6.23
C VAL A 16 -4.40 16.53 -6.48
N LYS A 17 -4.38 17.11 -7.68
CA LYS A 17 -5.31 18.19 -8.06
C LYS A 17 -6.77 17.75 -8.17
N GLU A 18 -7.00 16.47 -8.39
CA GLU A 18 -8.34 15.94 -8.61
C GLU A 18 -8.98 15.43 -7.32
N ASN A 19 -8.25 14.66 -6.53
CA ASN A 19 -8.79 13.91 -5.39
C ASN A 19 -8.24 14.36 -4.03
N HIS A 20 -7.11 15.07 -3.99
CA HIS A 20 -6.39 15.36 -2.75
C HIS A 20 -6.12 16.85 -2.53
N VAL A 21 -6.88 17.76 -3.16
CA VAL A 21 -6.70 19.22 -3.03
C VAL A 21 -6.73 19.67 -1.57
N HIS A 22 -7.62 19.08 -0.76
CA HIS A 22 -7.71 19.39 0.67
C HIS A 22 -6.47 18.95 1.45
N ASP A 23 -5.89 17.79 1.10
CA ASP A 23 -4.65 17.31 1.70
C ASP A 23 -3.47 18.16 1.21
N GLU A 24 -3.46 18.60 -0.06
CA GLU A 24 -2.40 19.45 -0.62
C GLU A 24 -2.27 20.78 0.12
N ILE A 25 -3.41 21.40 0.44
CA ILE A 25 -3.47 22.65 1.20
C ILE A 25 -2.85 22.49 2.59
N LYS A 26 -3.00 21.32 3.22
CA LYS A 26 -2.48 21.04 4.57
C LYS A 26 -1.02 20.59 4.56
N ASP A 27 -0.72 19.62 3.70
CA ASP A 27 0.59 18.96 3.56
C ASP A 27 0.72 18.36 2.15
N ASN A 28 1.34 19.13 1.26
CA ASN A 28 1.59 18.71 -0.12
C ASN A 28 2.45 17.43 -0.21
N GLY A 29 3.32 17.17 0.77
CA GLY A 29 4.09 15.92 0.82
C GLY A 29 3.19 14.70 1.00
N LYS A 30 2.28 14.76 1.98
CA LYS A 30 1.30 13.69 2.23
C LYS A 30 0.29 13.53 1.11
N ALA A 31 -0.19 14.62 0.52
CA ALA A 31 -1.10 14.56 -0.62
C ALA A 31 -0.50 13.78 -1.80
N ARG A 32 0.78 14.03 -2.10
CA ARG A 32 1.52 13.29 -3.14
C ARG A 32 1.74 11.82 -2.79
N SER A 33 2.04 11.52 -1.53
CA SER A 33 2.20 10.13 -1.06
C SER A 33 0.90 9.34 -1.26
N LYS A 34 -0.22 9.90 -0.80
CA LYS A 34 -1.57 9.33 -0.97
C LYS A 34 -1.92 9.11 -2.44
N ALA A 35 -1.73 10.14 -3.26
CA ALA A 35 -1.99 10.07 -4.69
C ALA A 35 -1.11 9.02 -5.38
N TYR A 36 0.14 8.84 -4.93
CA TYR A 36 1.02 7.81 -5.45
C TYR A 36 0.55 6.40 -5.07
N VAL A 37 0.13 6.18 -3.82
CA VAL A 37 -0.45 4.90 -3.39
C VAL A 37 -1.72 4.59 -4.18
N GLN A 38 -2.61 5.59 -4.35
CA GLN A 38 -3.82 5.47 -5.16
C GLN A 38 -3.49 5.06 -6.61
N LEU A 39 -2.49 5.70 -7.23
CA LEU A 39 -2.03 5.35 -8.58
C LEU A 39 -1.52 3.90 -8.66
N CYS A 40 -0.77 3.45 -7.64
CA CYS A 40 -0.23 2.09 -7.59
C CYS A 40 -1.35 1.05 -7.52
N VAL A 41 -2.32 1.25 -6.64
CA VAL A 41 -3.50 0.39 -6.52
C VAL A 41 -4.24 0.30 -7.85
N GLN A 42 -4.58 1.45 -8.45
CA GLN A 42 -5.32 1.48 -9.72
C GLN A 42 -4.58 0.76 -10.85
N THR A 43 -3.26 0.95 -10.91
CA THR A 43 -2.42 0.35 -11.96
C THR A 43 -2.27 -1.16 -11.75
N VAL A 44 -2.03 -1.62 -10.52
CA VAL A 44 -1.74 -3.04 -10.23
C VAL A 44 -3.00 -3.89 -10.25
N LEU A 45 -4.12 -3.36 -9.75
CA LEU A 45 -5.39 -4.08 -9.69
C LEU A 45 -6.24 -3.88 -10.95
N GLU A 46 -5.81 -3.02 -11.88
CA GLU A 46 -6.57 -2.64 -13.08
C GLU A 46 -7.98 -2.13 -12.75
N MET A 47 -8.11 -1.42 -11.63
CA MET A 47 -9.39 -0.95 -11.11
C MET A 47 -9.58 0.54 -11.35
N ASP A 48 -10.84 0.92 -11.56
CA ASP A 48 -11.25 2.32 -11.54
C ASP A 48 -11.22 2.88 -10.10
N ARG A 49 -11.26 4.22 -10.00
CA ARG A 49 -10.66 5.01 -8.91
C ARG A 49 -11.12 4.77 -7.46
N GLU A 50 -12.12 3.95 -7.18
CA GLU A 50 -12.91 4.02 -5.93
C GLU A 50 -12.86 2.79 -5.00
N SER A 51 -12.21 1.68 -5.35
CA SER A 51 -12.44 0.41 -4.61
C SER A 51 -11.50 0.11 -3.44
N ALA A 52 -10.31 0.71 -3.36
CA ALA A 52 -9.34 0.37 -2.31
C ALA A 52 -9.38 1.33 -1.13
N CYS A 53 -9.25 0.77 0.08
CA CYS A 53 -9.08 1.57 1.28
C CYS A 53 -7.65 2.10 1.32
N VAL A 54 -7.46 3.40 1.02
CA VAL A 54 -6.19 4.09 1.17
C VAL A 54 -6.11 4.65 2.59
N VAL A 55 -5.11 4.23 3.35
CA VAL A 55 -4.95 4.50 4.80
C VAL A 55 -3.81 5.50 5.07
N ASP A 56 -3.07 5.93 4.04
CA ASP A 56 -1.84 6.73 4.16
C ASP A 56 -2.01 7.91 5.16
N GLY A 57 -1.33 7.73 6.30
CA GLY A 57 -1.48 8.45 7.56
C GLY A 57 -0.67 7.74 8.66
N GLY A 58 -0.43 8.39 9.81
CA GLY A 58 0.19 7.67 10.95
C GLY A 58 -0.73 6.56 11.46
N CYS A 59 -0.17 5.54 12.11
CA CYS A 59 -0.92 4.39 12.65
C CYS A 59 -1.49 3.44 11.57
N ASP A 60 -0.71 3.22 10.52
CA ASP A 60 -1.05 2.46 9.30
C ASP A 60 -0.61 0.98 9.33
N PHE A 61 0.03 0.53 10.41
CA PHE A 61 0.64 -0.80 10.49
C PHE A 61 1.56 -1.15 9.31
N LYS A 62 2.16 -0.13 8.65
CA LYS A 62 2.93 -0.25 7.39
C LYS A 62 2.11 -0.65 6.16
N ILE A 63 0.80 -0.39 6.18
CA ILE A 63 -0.15 -0.65 5.10
C ILE A 63 -0.72 0.69 4.64
N ASP A 64 -0.29 1.13 3.46
CA ASP A 64 -0.76 2.40 2.90
C ASP A 64 -2.08 2.23 2.14
N ALA A 65 -2.36 1.01 1.63
CA ALA A 65 -3.67 0.64 1.14
C ALA A 65 -3.94 -0.86 1.24
N ILE A 66 -5.22 -1.21 1.37
CA ILE A 66 -5.70 -2.59 1.37
C ILE A 66 -6.94 -2.73 0.48
N HIS A 67 -7.00 -3.83 -0.25
CA HIS A 67 -8.13 -4.24 -1.06
C HIS A 67 -8.31 -5.75 -0.93
N TYR A 68 -9.55 -6.26 -0.99
CA TYR A 68 -9.79 -7.69 -1.12
C TYR A 68 -10.84 -7.96 -2.20
N SER A 69 -10.69 -9.04 -2.96
CA SER A 69 -11.72 -9.49 -3.90
C SER A 69 -12.88 -10.15 -3.17
N ASP A 70 -14.08 -10.04 -3.75
CA ASP A 70 -15.27 -10.69 -3.22
C ASP A 70 -15.09 -12.23 -3.24
N PRO A 71 -15.06 -12.91 -2.07
CA PRO A 71 -14.89 -14.36 -1.98
C PRO A 71 -16.00 -15.14 -2.70
N THR A 72 -17.17 -14.54 -2.89
CA THR A 72 -18.31 -15.19 -3.56
C THR A 72 -18.17 -15.25 -5.07
N THR A 73 -17.25 -14.47 -5.64
CA THR A 73 -17.06 -14.32 -7.09
C THR A 73 -15.89 -15.12 -7.66
N GLY A 74 -15.10 -15.79 -6.81
CA GLY A 74 -13.94 -16.57 -7.20
C GLY A 74 -12.86 -16.62 -6.14
N ASP A 75 -11.62 -16.36 -6.52
CA ASP A 75 -10.48 -16.42 -5.61
C ASP A 75 -10.55 -15.27 -4.58
N PHE A 76 -10.58 -15.61 -3.29
CA PHE A 76 -10.43 -14.64 -2.21
C PHE A 76 -8.97 -14.15 -2.16
N THR A 77 -8.72 -12.94 -2.62
CA THR A 77 -7.39 -12.34 -2.71
C THR A 77 -7.35 -11.08 -1.90
N VAL A 78 -6.44 -11.00 -0.94
CA VAL A 78 -6.17 -9.79 -0.15
C VAL A 78 -4.91 -9.13 -0.72
N SER A 79 -5.05 -7.91 -1.21
CA SER A 79 -3.98 -7.11 -1.79
C SER A 79 -3.59 -5.97 -0.84
N ILE A 80 -2.34 -5.99 -0.39
CA ILE A 80 -1.76 -5.03 0.55
C ILE A 80 -0.73 -4.20 -0.19
N PHE A 81 -0.76 -2.89 -0.02
CA PHE A 81 0.13 -1.96 -0.67
C PHE A 81 0.92 -1.16 0.35
N GLN A 82 2.21 -0.98 0.06
CA GLN A 82 3.02 0.04 0.69
C GLN A 82 3.70 0.89 -0.38
N GLY A 83 3.51 2.21 -0.31
CA GLY A 83 4.06 3.20 -1.19
C GLY A 83 5.30 3.87 -0.59
N LYS A 84 6.33 4.06 -1.43
CA LYS A 84 7.49 4.89 -1.10
C LYS A 84 7.78 5.84 -2.24
N TYR A 85 7.16 7.01 -2.17
CA TYR A 85 7.27 8.04 -3.20
C TYR A 85 8.38 9.04 -2.90
N THR A 86 9.14 9.44 -3.93
CA THR A 86 10.01 10.61 -3.87
C THR A 86 9.64 11.63 -4.95
N SER A 87 9.39 12.87 -4.54
CA SER A 87 9.15 14.00 -5.47
C SER A 87 10.45 14.54 -6.07
N ASN A 88 11.61 14.21 -5.49
CA ASN A 88 12.91 14.55 -6.05
C ASN A 88 13.33 13.47 -7.06
N LEU A 89 13.06 13.73 -8.34
CA LEU A 89 13.24 12.74 -9.41
C LEU A 89 14.72 12.40 -9.70
N ASP A 90 15.65 13.23 -9.24
CA ASP A 90 17.09 13.00 -9.33
C ASP A 90 17.61 12.09 -8.20
N LYS A 91 16.80 11.87 -7.16
CA LYS A 91 17.12 10.91 -6.10
C LYS A 91 16.61 9.52 -6.45
N ASP A 92 17.43 8.55 -6.10
CA ASP A 92 17.08 7.13 -6.11
C ASP A 92 16.74 6.70 -4.68
N GLY A 93 15.46 6.43 -4.44
CA GLY A 93 14.98 5.82 -3.20
C GLY A 93 14.63 4.36 -3.44
N ASN A 94 14.85 3.51 -2.44
CA ASN A 94 14.40 2.12 -2.43
C ASN A 94 13.80 1.75 -1.06
N PHE A 95 13.14 0.60 -0.98
CA PHE A 95 12.85 -0.03 0.30
C PHE A 95 14.16 -0.56 0.89
N ARG A 96 14.48 -0.12 2.11
CA ARG A 96 15.66 -0.60 2.84
C ARG A 96 15.36 -1.96 3.44
N GLU A 97 16.40 -2.70 3.80
CA GLU A 97 16.28 -3.98 4.53
C GLU A 97 15.38 -3.86 5.76
N THR A 98 15.55 -2.81 6.57
CA THR A 98 14.72 -2.56 7.75
C THR A 98 13.25 -2.30 7.40
N ASP A 99 12.99 -1.70 6.24
CA ASP A 99 11.63 -1.44 5.77
C ASP A 99 10.97 -2.80 5.43
N ILE A 100 11.67 -3.69 4.71
CA ILE A 100 11.21 -5.06 4.37
C ILE A 100 10.91 -5.90 5.62
N ILE A 101 11.85 -5.94 6.58
CA ILE A 101 11.66 -6.72 7.82
C ILE A 101 10.43 -6.22 8.59
N SER A 102 10.22 -4.90 8.65
CA SER A 102 9.06 -4.32 9.33
C SER A 102 7.76 -4.72 8.66
N ILE A 103 7.71 -4.75 7.33
CA ILE A 103 6.49 -5.11 6.57
C ILE A 103 6.16 -6.59 6.77
N ILE A 104 7.17 -7.48 6.68
CA ILE A 104 7.00 -8.91 6.96
C ILE A 104 6.44 -9.11 8.37
N SER A 105 6.98 -8.38 9.35
CA SER A 105 6.47 -8.43 10.72
C SER A 105 5.02 -7.94 10.81
N SER A 106 4.64 -6.89 10.08
CA SER A 106 3.24 -6.45 10.03
C SER A 106 2.34 -7.52 9.44
N ILE A 107 2.70 -8.12 8.29
CA ILE A 107 1.89 -9.13 7.61
C ILE A 107 1.65 -10.35 8.51
N ARG A 108 2.68 -10.82 9.24
CA ARG A 108 2.55 -11.94 10.19
C ARG A 108 1.50 -11.71 11.27
N ASN A 109 1.29 -10.45 11.65
CA ASN A 109 0.36 -10.07 12.70
C ASN A 109 -0.99 -9.57 12.16
N LEU A 110 -1.13 -9.47 10.83
CA LEU A 110 -2.23 -8.75 10.19
C LEU A 110 -3.60 -9.41 10.38
N PHE A 111 -3.64 -10.74 10.38
CA PHE A 111 -4.88 -11.53 10.58
C PHE A 111 -4.96 -12.08 12.01
N GLY A 112 -4.22 -11.47 12.95
CA GLY A 112 -4.22 -11.83 14.37
C GLY A 112 -5.10 -10.90 15.21
N GLU A 113 -4.88 -10.91 16.52
CA GLU A 113 -5.59 -10.01 17.43
C GLU A 113 -5.08 -8.56 17.27
N LEU A 114 -5.90 -7.70 16.67
CA LEU A 114 -5.54 -6.31 16.34
C LEU A 114 -5.68 -5.32 17.50
N THR A 115 -6.29 -5.74 18.62
CA THR A 115 -6.61 -4.90 19.80
C THR A 115 -5.37 -4.32 20.49
N ALA A 116 -4.20 -4.89 20.25
CA ALA A 116 -2.93 -4.46 20.81
C ALA A 116 -2.25 -3.31 20.03
N TYR A 117 -2.78 -2.92 18.88
CA TYR A 117 -2.15 -1.95 17.98
C TYR A 117 -2.98 -0.68 17.86
N ASP A 118 -2.29 0.46 17.84
CA ASP A 118 -2.87 1.75 17.46
C ASP A 118 -2.99 1.78 15.93
N ILE A 119 -4.16 1.40 15.41
CA ILE A 119 -4.47 1.27 13.97
C ILE A 119 -5.63 2.19 13.63
N HIS A 120 -5.60 2.81 12.45
CA HIS A 120 -6.70 3.62 11.94
C HIS A 120 -8.02 2.82 11.81
N ASP A 121 -9.14 3.40 12.26
CA ASP A 121 -10.46 2.73 12.31
C ASP A 121 -10.87 2.11 10.97
N THR A 122 -10.63 2.80 9.85
CA THR A 122 -10.99 2.29 8.51
C THR A 122 -10.19 1.05 8.12
N LEU A 123 -8.94 0.92 8.59
CA LEU A 123 -8.13 -0.27 8.36
C LEU A 123 -8.61 -1.42 9.27
N ILE A 124 -8.96 -1.11 10.52
CA ILE A 124 -9.57 -2.09 11.44
C ILE A 124 -10.85 -2.67 10.85
N GLU A 125 -11.75 -1.81 10.34
CA GLU A 125 -13.00 -2.25 9.70
C GLU A 125 -12.73 -3.22 8.54
N LYS A 126 -11.79 -2.89 7.65
CA LYS A 126 -11.44 -3.74 6.50
C LYS A 126 -10.79 -5.06 6.93
N LEU A 127 -9.94 -5.04 7.95
CA LEU A 127 -9.32 -6.26 8.48
C LEU A 127 -10.33 -7.15 9.18
N ASN A 128 -11.29 -6.58 9.92
CA ASN A 128 -12.38 -7.35 10.53
C ASN A 128 -13.29 -7.99 9.48
N GLU A 129 -13.61 -7.29 8.38
CA GLU A 129 -14.31 -7.89 7.24
C GLU A 129 -13.54 -9.10 6.68
N ILE A 130 -12.24 -8.95 6.44
CA ILE A 130 -11.38 -10.03 5.95
C ILE A 130 -11.35 -11.20 6.94
N ASN A 131 -11.20 -10.93 8.24
CA ASN A 131 -11.19 -11.95 9.28
C ASN A 131 -12.52 -12.70 9.37
N SER A 132 -13.66 -12.04 9.16
CA SER A 132 -14.98 -12.70 9.10
C SER A 132 -15.01 -13.76 8.01
N TYR A 133 -14.49 -13.46 6.81
CA TYR A 133 -14.41 -14.45 5.74
C TYR A 133 -13.47 -15.62 6.08
N ILE A 134 -12.35 -15.34 6.76
CA ILE A 134 -11.42 -16.37 7.23
C ILE A 134 -12.09 -17.30 8.24
N GLU A 135 -12.86 -16.76 9.19
CA GLU A 135 -13.62 -17.53 10.19
C GLU A 135 -14.70 -18.41 9.54
N GLU A 136 -15.26 -17.96 8.41
CA GLU A 136 -16.19 -18.74 7.57
C GLU A 136 -15.48 -19.81 6.70
N GLY A 137 -14.15 -19.93 6.81
CA GLY A 137 -13.34 -20.94 6.11
C GLY A 137 -12.85 -20.51 4.73
N GLN A 138 -13.01 -19.24 4.34
CA GLN A 138 -12.44 -18.70 3.10
C GLN A 138 -10.95 -18.43 3.31
N ILE A 139 -10.10 -19.15 2.58
CA ILE A 139 -8.63 -19.01 2.71
C ILE A 139 -8.15 -17.97 1.71
N PRO A 140 -7.62 -16.81 2.15
CA PRO A 140 -7.16 -15.77 1.24
C PRO A 140 -5.81 -16.11 0.62
N THR A 141 -5.65 -15.76 -0.65
CA THR A 141 -4.33 -15.50 -1.23
C THR A 141 -3.90 -14.08 -0.89
N VAL A 142 -2.83 -13.93 -0.12
CA VAL A 142 -2.31 -12.61 0.27
C VAL A 142 -1.24 -12.17 -0.73
N ARG A 143 -1.42 -10.99 -1.33
CA ARG A 143 -0.47 -10.36 -2.24
C ARG A 143 0.00 -9.03 -1.66
N VAL A 144 1.30 -8.85 -1.60
CA VAL A 144 1.92 -7.64 -1.03
C VAL A 144 2.69 -6.92 -2.13
N TYR A 145 2.37 -5.64 -2.30
CA TYR A 145 2.95 -4.79 -3.33
C TYR A 145 3.73 -3.65 -2.68
N LEU A 146 5.05 -3.66 -2.91
CA LEU A 146 5.95 -2.62 -2.46
C LEU A 146 6.28 -1.70 -3.62
N CYS A 147 5.63 -0.54 -3.64
CA CYS A 147 5.65 0.35 -4.78
C CYS A 147 6.57 1.54 -4.52
N ASN A 148 7.60 1.73 -5.34
CA ASN A 148 8.45 2.92 -5.30
C ASN A 148 8.79 3.42 -6.71
N ASN A 149 9.01 4.73 -6.84
CA ASN A 149 9.38 5.36 -8.11
C ASN A 149 10.90 5.47 -8.30
N GLY A 150 11.68 4.61 -7.63
CA GLY A 150 13.14 4.63 -7.61
C GLY A 150 13.76 3.28 -7.94
N LEU A 151 14.73 2.84 -7.13
CA LEU A 151 15.45 1.59 -7.35
C LEU A 151 14.77 0.41 -6.65
N LYS A 152 14.97 -0.79 -7.17
CA LYS A 152 14.61 -2.02 -6.44
C LYS A 152 15.37 -2.07 -5.10
N TRP A 153 14.80 -2.73 -4.10
CA TRP A 153 15.53 -3.10 -2.88
C TRP A 153 16.75 -3.99 -3.22
N ILE A 154 17.70 -4.04 -2.29
CA ILE A 154 18.95 -4.80 -2.46
C ILE A 154 18.73 -6.31 -2.29
N GLU A 155 19.69 -7.12 -2.76
CA GLU A 155 19.62 -8.59 -2.68
C GLU A 155 19.41 -9.12 -1.26
N LYS A 156 20.07 -8.52 -0.26
CA LYS A 156 19.86 -8.90 1.15
C LYS A 156 18.42 -8.68 1.62
N ALA A 157 17.72 -7.71 1.07
CA ALA A 157 16.31 -7.50 1.37
C ALA A 157 15.44 -8.55 0.66
N GLN A 158 15.84 -8.99 -0.54
CA GLN A 158 15.18 -10.07 -1.28
C GLN A 158 15.27 -11.40 -0.53
N SER A 159 16.40 -11.74 0.09
CA SER A 159 16.52 -12.99 0.84
C SER A 159 15.52 -13.11 1.99
N TYR A 160 15.19 -12.00 2.67
CA TYR A 160 14.14 -12.00 3.70
C TYR A 160 12.74 -12.25 3.12
N ILE A 161 12.48 -11.84 1.88
CA ILE A 161 11.21 -12.10 1.19
C ILE A 161 11.14 -13.56 0.74
N ASP A 162 12.25 -14.11 0.26
CA ASP A 162 12.30 -15.50 -0.23
C ASP A 162 12.22 -16.52 0.93
N ASP A 163 12.67 -16.12 2.14
CA ASP A 163 12.60 -16.91 3.38
C ASP A 163 11.27 -16.75 4.15
N PHE A 164 10.37 -15.85 3.70
CA PHE A 164 9.08 -15.56 4.34
C PHE A 164 8.01 -16.60 3.96
#